data_AF-A0A939FJG6-F1
#
_entry.id   AF-A0A939FJG6-F1
#
_cell.length_a   1.000
_cell.length_b   1.000
_cell.length_c   1.000
_cell.angle_alpha   90.00
_cell.angle_beta   90.00
_cell.angle_gamma   90.00
#
_symmetry.space_group_name_H-M   'P 1'
#
loop_
_entity.id
_entity.type
_entity.pdbx_description
1 polymer ?
#
loop_
_entity_poly.entity_id
_entity_poly.type
_entity_poly.pdbx_seq_one_letter_code
_entity_poly.pdbx_strand_id
1 'polypeptide(L)'
;VCVVLAGRTAHWLRGRLGARAPLAACMTLMTAGAVLTAFFHGSPTQLALWFCLIGLGAGYGYAALADLVAALVPRREIAAGNGLNTVIRTVGSAVGSQLS
;
A
#
# COMPACT_ATOMS: atom_id res chain seq x y z
N VAL A 1 -0.24 -5.60 11.58
CA VAL A 1 -0.59 -4.48 12.48
C VAL A 1 -0.41 -3.13 11.81
N CYS A 2 0.79 -2.80 11.30
CA CYS A 2 1.06 -1.50 10.64
C CYS A 2 0.11 -1.17 9.48
N VAL A 3 -0.22 -2.15 8.63
CA VAL A 3 -1.21 -2.00 7.55
C VAL A 3 -2.57 -1.51 8.07
N VAL A 4 -3.05 -2.08 9.17
CA VAL A 4 -4.35 -1.73 9.76
C VAL A 4 -4.31 -0.32 10.35
N LEU A 5 -3.20 0.06 10.98
CA LEU A 5 -3.01 1.42 11.52
C LEU A 5 -2.96 2.48 10.42
N ALA A 6 -2.28 2.20 9.31
CA ALA A 6 -2.26 3.08 8.14
C ALA A 6 -3.64 3.20 7.49
N GLY A 7 -4.36 2.09 7.32
CA GLY A 7 -5.74 2.11 6.82
C GLY A 7 -6.66 2.97 7.71
N ARG A 8 -6.50 2.88 9.04
CA ARG A 8 -7.25 3.71 9.99
C ARG A 8 -6.86 5.18 9.95
N THR A 9 -5.65 5.56 9.57
CA THR A 9 -5.21 6.97 9.52
C THR A 9 -5.38 7.59 8.13
N ALA A 10 -5.66 6.78 7.10
CA ALA A 10 -5.85 7.23 5.72
C ALA A 10 -7.00 8.25 5.56
N HIS A 11 -8.11 8.07 6.28
CA HIS A 11 -9.25 9.01 6.22
C HIS A 11 -8.86 10.41 6.72
N TRP A 12 -8.08 10.48 7.80
CA TRP A 12 -7.58 11.73 8.36
C TRP A 12 -6.59 12.41 7.40
N LEU A 13 -5.69 11.60 6.81
CA LEU A 13 -4.71 12.09 5.84
C LEU A 13 -5.39 12.67 4.59
N ARG A 14 -6.47 12.04 4.09
CA ARG A 14 -7.29 12.58 3.00
C ARG A 14 -7.97 13.89 3.39
N GLY A 15 -8.56 13.96 4.57
CA GLY A 15 -9.28 15.14 5.04
C GLY A 15 -8.38 16.38 5.18
N ARG A 16 -7.09 16.19 5.49
CA ARG A 16 -6.14 17.31 5.67
C ARG A 16 -5.33 17.68 4.43
N LEU A 17 -4.96 16.68 3.62
CA LEU A 17 -3.99 16.86 2.53
C LEU A 17 -4.57 16.52 1.14
N GLY A 18 -5.86 16.18 1.07
CA GLY A 18 -6.59 15.90 -0.16
C GLY A 18 -6.58 14.44 -0.60
N ALA A 19 -7.37 14.14 -1.63
CA ALA A 19 -7.64 12.77 -2.08
C ALA A 19 -6.39 12.01 -2.58
N ARG A 20 -5.35 12.73 -3.04
CA ARG A 20 -4.10 12.13 -3.54
C ARG A 20 -3.08 11.83 -2.44
N ALA A 21 -3.25 12.36 -1.24
CA ALA A 21 -2.25 12.27 -0.17
C ALA A 21 -1.94 10.84 0.28
N PRO A 22 -2.93 9.91 0.43
CA PRO A 22 -2.60 8.53 0.78
C PRO A 22 -1.87 7.78 -0.34
N LEU A 23 -2.15 8.12 -1.60
CA LEU A 23 -1.44 7.56 -2.75
C LEU A 23 0.03 7.98 -2.75
N ALA A 24 0.28 9.28 -2.54
CA ALA A 24 1.65 9.79 -2.40
C ALA A 24 2.36 9.16 -1.20
N ALA A 25 1.71 9.10 -0.03
CA ALA A 25 2.26 8.50 1.17
C ALA A 25 2.60 7.01 0.97
N CYS A 26 1.72 6.26 0.30
CA CYS A 26 1.97 4.88 -0.11
C CYS A 26 3.26 4.77 -0.93
N MET A 27 3.37 5.54 -2.01
CA MET A 27 4.55 5.50 -2.89
C MET A 27 5.82 5.84 -2.11
N THR A 28 5.82 6.94 -1.35
CA THR A 28 7.01 7.35 -0.59
C THR A 28 7.43 6.33 0.46
N LEU A 29 6.48 5.77 1.22
CA LEU A 29 6.78 4.82 2.30
C LEU A 29 7.24 3.47 1.75
N MET A 30 6.61 2.97 0.69
CA MET A 30 7.01 1.71 0.07
C MET A 30 8.37 1.83 -0.61
N THR A 31 8.64 2.91 -1.34
CA THR A 31 9.96 3.14 -1.95
C THR A 31 11.04 3.29 -0.89
N ALA A 32 10.81 4.09 0.16
CA ALA A 32 11.78 4.26 1.24
C ALA A 32 12.04 2.94 1.97
N GLY A 33 10.99 2.18 2.30
CA GLY A 33 11.12 0.86 2.94
C GLY A 33 11.89 -0.14 2.08
N ALA A 34 11.64 -0.18 0.77
CA ALA A 34 12.38 -1.03 -0.16
C ALA A 34 13.87 -0.63 -0.25
N VAL A 35 14.18 0.66 -0.40
CA VAL A 35 15.56 1.16 -0.43
C VAL A 35 16.29 0.87 0.87
N LEU A 36 15.67 1.14 2.02
CA LEU A 36 16.26 0.85 3.33
C LEU A 36 16.47 -0.66 3.54
N THR A 37 15.55 -1.49 3.05
CA THR A 37 15.72 -2.95 3.10
C THR A 37 16.84 -3.42 2.18
N ALA A 38 17.07 -2.76 1.04
CA ALA A 38 18.12 -3.11 0.08
C ALA A 38 19.53 -2.71 0.55
N PHE A 39 19.68 -1.60 1.27
CA PHE A 39 21.01 -1.10 1.70
C PHE A 39 21.30 -1.28 3.20
N PHE A 40 20.28 -1.43 4.06
CA PHE A 40 20.43 -1.43 5.52
C PHE A 40 19.73 -2.63 6.18
N HIS A 41 20.18 -3.84 5.86
CA HIS A 41 19.63 -5.11 6.35
C HIS A 41 20.56 -5.85 7.34
N GLY A 42 21.31 -5.10 8.16
CA GLY A 42 22.35 -5.66 9.03
C GLY A 42 21.85 -6.33 10.32
N SER A 43 20.61 -6.09 10.73
CA SER A 43 20.03 -6.71 11.93
C SER A 43 18.55 -7.08 11.75
N PRO A 44 18.04 -8.09 12.50
CA PRO A 44 16.62 -8.46 12.47
C PRO A 44 15.69 -7.31 12.87
N THR A 45 16.15 -6.44 13.80
CA THR A 45 15.38 -5.29 14.26
C THR A 45 15.25 -4.21 13.18
N GLN A 46 16.31 -3.96 12.40
CA GLN A 46 16.24 -3.07 11.23
C GLN A 46 15.26 -3.60 10.19
N LEU A 47 15.33 -4.90 9.87
CA LEU A 47 14.38 -5.51 8.94
C LEU A 47 12.94 -5.33 9.39
N ALA A 48 12.64 -5.60 10.67
CA ALA A 48 11.31 -5.43 11.24
C ALA A 48 10.80 -3.98 11.09
N LEU A 49 11.68 -2.99 11.30
CA LEU A 49 11.35 -1.57 11.14
C LEU A 49 11.05 -1.21 9.68
N TRP A 50 11.83 -1.72 8.72
CA TRP A 50 11.62 -1.46 7.29
C TRP A 50 10.36 -2.13 6.76
N PHE A 51 10.08 -3.37 7.19
CA PHE A 51 8.81 -4.03 6.91
C PHE A 51 7.61 -3.30 7.53
N CYS A 52 7.79 -2.63 8.68
CA CYS A 52 6.76 -1.75 9.23
C CYS A 52 6.48 -0.55 8.31
N LEU A 53 7.51 0.10 7.76
CA LEU A 53 7.33 1.19 6.78
C LEU A 53 6.60 0.71 5.53
N ILE A 54 7.01 -0.42 4.98
CA ILE A 54 6.35 -1.04 3.81
C ILE A 54 4.89 -1.35 4.15
N GLY A 55 4.62 -1.91 5.32
CA GLY A 55 3.26 -2.21 5.80
C GLY A 55 2.41 -0.96 5.97
N LEU A 56 2.96 0.14 6.49
CA LEU A 56 2.25 1.42 6.56
C LEU A 56 1.92 1.94 5.17
N GLY A 57 2.88 1.94 4.25
CA GLY A 57 2.67 2.34 2.85
C GLY A 57 1.56 1.54 2.18
N ALA A 58 1.62 0.20 2.30
CA ALA A 58 0.60 -0.69 1.74
C ALA A 58 -0.81 -0.40 2.30
N GLY A 59 -0.94 -0.10 3.59
CA GLY A 59 -2.23 0.27 4.18
C GLY A 59 -2.84 1.55 3.58
N TYR A 60 -2.03 2.57 3.33
CA TYR A 60 -2.48 3.77 2.62
C TYR A 60 -2.83 3.47 1.16
N GLY A 61 -2.07 2.59 0.49
CA GLY A 61 -2.34 2.13 -0.86
C GLY A 61 -3.69 1.41 -0.97
N TYR A 62 -3.99 0.47 -0.06
CA TYR A 62 -5.27 -0.23 -0.05
C TYR A 62 -6.46 0.70 0.16
N ALA A 63 -6.36 1.64 1.10
CA ALA A 63 -7.39 2.65 1.29
C ALA A 63 -7.57 3.52 0.05
N ALA A 64 -6.47 3.92 -0.59
CA ALA A 64 -6.54 4.75 -1.77
C ALA A 64 -7.15 4.04 -2.98
N LEU A 65 -6.81 2.77 -3.18
CA LEU A 65 -7.33 1.92 -4.25
C LEU A 65 -8.83 1.66 -4.07
N ALA A 66 -9.28 1.36 -2.85
CA ALA A 66 -10.70 1.16 -2.56
C ALA A 66 -11.53 2.39 -2.98
N ASP A 67 -11.06 3.59 -2.63
CA ASP A 67 -11.72 4.83 -3.02
C ASP A 67 -11.65 5.10 -4.53
N LEU A 68 -10.54 4.75 -5.18
CA LEU A 68 -10.36 4.93 -6.63
C LEU A 68 -11.29 4.00 -7.42
N VAL A 69 -11.40 2.74 -6.99
CA VAL A 69 -12.32 1.76 -7.56
C VAL A 69 -13.76 2.23 -7.38
N ALA A 70 -14.13 2.68 -6.17
CA ALA A 70 -15.47 3.19 -5.90
C ALA A 70 -15.81 4.44 -6.72
N ALA A 71 -14.83 5.27 -7.07
CA ALA A 71 -15.02 6.49 -7.85
C ALA A 71 -15.06 6.26 -9.37
N LEU A 72 -14.31 5.27 -9.89
CA LEU A 72 -14.12 5.08 -11.33
C LEU A 72 -14.93 3.91 -11.92
N VAL A 73 -15.35 2.95 -11.09
CA VAL A 73 -16.06 1.75 -11.56
C VAL A 73 -17.57 1.92 -11.34
N PRO A 74 -18.42 1.60 -12.34
CA PRO A 74 -19.87 1.62 -12.16
C PRO A 74 -20.31 0.78 -10.95
N ARG A 75 -21.32 1.24 -10.21
CA ARG A 75 -21.77 0.62 -8.94
C ARG A 75 -22.05 -0.89 -9.04
N ARG A 76 -22.59 -1.34 -10.17
CA ARG A 76 -22.87 -2.76 -10.47
C ARG A 76 -21.62 -3.62 -10.71
N GLU A 77 -20.49 -2.99 -10.99
CA GLU A 77 -19.21 -3.62 -11.37
C GLU A 77 -18.11 -3.43 -10.30
N ILE A 78 -18.39 -2.77 -9.18
CA ILE A 78 -17.40 -2.54 -8.10
C ILE A 78 -16.78 -3.85 -7.59
N ALA A 79 -17.59 -4.91 -7.48
CA ALA A 79 -17.09 -6.24 -7.09
C ALA A 79 -16.08 -6.79 -8.11
N ALA A 80 -16.35 -6.62 -9.41
CA ALA A 80 -15.43 -7.01 -10.47
C ALA A 80 -14.15 -6.15 -10.47
N GLY A 81 -14.28 -4.84 -10.22
CA GLY A 81 -13.13 -3.92 -10.09
C GLY A 81 -12.21 -4.28 -8.92
N ASN A 82 -12.77 -4.60 -7.75
CA ASN A 82 -12.01 -5.09 -6.60
C ASN A 82 -11.38 -6.47 -6.86
N GLY A 83 -12.08 -7.34 -7.57
CA GLY A 83 -11.56 -8.63 -8.03
C GLY A 83 -10.32 -8.45 -8.90
N LEU A 84 -10.41 -7.58 -9.92
CA LEU A 84 -9.28 -7.25 -10.79
C LEU A 84 -8.09 -6.67 -10.00
N ASN A 85 -8.34 -5.77 -9.05
CA ASN A 85 -7.28 -5.24 -8.18
C ASN A 85 -6.57 -6.35 -7.40
N THR A 86 -7.33 -7.31 -6.88
CA THR A 86 -6.77 -8.47 -6.18
C THR A 86 -5.92 -9.34 -7.10
N VAL A 87 -6.38 -9.58 -8.34
CA VAL A 87 -5.61 -10.33 -9.34
C VAL A 87 -4.27 -9.65 -9.65
N ILE A 88 -4.29 -8.34 -9.93
CA ILE A 88 -3.08 -7.55 -10.21
C ILE A 88 -2.09 -7.64 -9.04
N ARG A 89 -2.59 -7.53 -7.79
CA ARG A 89 -1.75 -7.64 -6.59
C ARG A 89 -1.12 -9.02 -6.47
N THR A 90 -1.88 -10.08 -6.72
CA THR A 90 -1.36 -11.46 -6.67
C THR A 90 -0.30 -11.70 -7.73
N VAL A 91 -0.52 -11.23 -8.97
CA VAL A 91 0.48 -11.30 -10.04
C VAL A 91 1.75 -10.54 -9.64
N GLY A 92 1.60 -9.32 -9.12
CA GLY A 92 2.73 -8.53 -8.62
C GLY A 92 3.51 -9.25 -7.53
N SER A 93 2.83 -9.88 -6.56
CA SER A 93 3.47 -10.69 -5.53
C SER A 93 4.20 -11.90 -6.10
N ALA A 94 3.60 -12.62 -7.06
CA ALA A 94 4.20 -13.80 -7.68
C ALA A 94 5.45 -13.47 -8.50
N VAL A 95 5.43 -12.35 -9.24
CA VAL A 95 6.61 -11.84 -9.95
C VAL A 95 7.67 -11.39 -8.95
N GLY A 96 7.27 -10.61 -7.95
CA GLY A 96 8.18 -10.11 -6.91
C GLY A 96 8.89 -11.24 -6.18
N SER A 97 8.17 -12.30 -5.76
CA SER A 97 8.77 -13.44 -5.06
C SER A 97 9.75 -14.25 -5.91
N GLN A 98 9.66 -14.19 -7.24
CA GLN A 98 10.63 -14.85 -8.12
C GLN A 98 11.88 -14.01 -8.36
N LEU A 99 11.80 -12.68 -8.18
CA LEU A 99 12.92 -11.76 -8.36
C LEU A 99 13.65 -11.41 -7.04
N SER A 100 13.06 -11.76 -5.90
CA SER A 100 13.60 -11.50 -4.55
C SER A 100 14.52 -12.63 -4.10
#